data_AF-R6DWM7-F1
#
_entry.id   AF-R6DWM7-F1
#
_cell.length_a   1.000
_cell.length_b   1.000
_cell.length_c   1.000
_cell.angle_alpha   90.00
_cell.angle_beta   90.00
_cell.angle_gamma   90.00
#
_symmetry.space_group_name_H-M   'P 1'
#
loop_
_entity.id
_entity.type
_entity.pdbx_description
1 polymer ?
#
loop_
_entity_poly.entity_id
_entity_poly.type
_entity_poly.pdbx_seq_one_letter_code
_entity_poly.pdbx_strand_id
1 'polypeptide(L)'
;MNTESYYENELGGKNENEIRSKIRSLKKEINRLKDIAENPLSDCSAYEPSIIEQVAENRERLDKTIQALKELGSEYQPTKSEIKAIKFQENIPHIRRIEAFCGAFILGFAEYTLDIKGDVAEYKTEIIDNVLEQGKIEKETLLENLKCLNLGEWKHLYDSFDYGYVVLDGESWSVKFKYDNGCRPVEFTGRNCYPYNFNELLNALNFKYTLSE
;
A
#
# COMPACT_ATOMS: atom_id res chain seq x y z
N MET A 1 -22.54 0.79 -4.60
CA MET A 1 -23.62 0.83 -3.58
C MET A 1 -23.22 1.88 -2.55
N ASN A 2 -24.02 2.94 -2.32
CA ASN A 2 -23.66 3.99 -1.36
C ASN A 2 -23.61 3.42 0.07
N THR A 3 -22.79 4.00 0.91
CA THR A 3 -22.36 3.44 2.17
C THR A 3 -23.42 3.47 3.27
N GLU A 4 -24.48 4.28 3.15
CA GLU A 4 -25.68 4.20 3.99
C GLU A 4 -26.56 3.00 3.61
N SER A 5 -26.75 2.78 2.31
CA SER A 5 -27.47 1.61 1.78
C SER A 5 -26.80 0.29 2.18
N TYR A 6 -25.47 0.26 2.30
CA TYR A 6 -24.78 -0.92 2.84
C TYR A 6 -25.16 -1.17 4.31
N TYR A 7 -25.16 -0.15 5.17
CA TYR A 7 -25.47 -0.34 6.59
C TYR A 7 -26.88 -0.90 6.79
N GLU A 8 -27.88 -0.28 6.15
CA GLU A 8 -29.28 -0.68 6.30
C GLU A 8 -29.53 -2.10 5.79
N ASN A 9 -28.98 -2.46 4.63
CA ASN A 9 -29.26 -3.74 3.98
C ASN A 9 -28.36 -4.89 4.51
N GLU A 10 -27.14 -4.58 4.94
CA GLU A 10 -26.13 -5.59 5.25
C GLU A 10 -25.72 -5.66 6.73
N LEU A 11 -26.09 -4.70 7.56
CA LEU A 11 -25.75 -4.67 8.99
C LEU A 11 -26.98 -4.52 9.90
N GLY A 12 -28.02 -3.83 9.44
CA GLY A 12 -29.26 -3.62 10.18
C GLY A 12 -29.88 -4.92 10.69
N GLY A 13 -30.10 -5.01 12.01
CA GLY A 13 -30.74 -6.15 12.66
C GLY A 13 -29.89 -7.43 12.79
N LYS A 14 -28.62 -7.39 12.34
CA LYS A 14 -27.71 -8.54 12.46
C LYS A 14 -27.17 -8.69 13.89
N ASN A 15 -26.98 -9.94 14.31
CA ASN A 15 -26.36 -10.25 15.59
C ASN A 15 -24.82 -10.27 15.49
N GLU A 16 -24.16 -10.34 16.65
CA GLU A 16 -22.69 -10.31 16.75
C GLU A 16 -22.00 -11.37 15.85
N ASN A 17 -22.51 -12.61 15.83
CA ASN A 17 -21.91 -13.69 15.05
C ASN A 17 -22.01 -13.44 13.54
N GLU A 18 -23.12 -12.87 13.08
CA GLU A 18 -23.32 -12.50 11.69
C GLU A 18 -22.38 -11.37 11.28
N ILE A 19 -22.22 -10.34 12.11
CA ILE A 19 -21.28 -9.24 11.88
C ILE A 19 -19.83 -9.76 11.83
N ARG A 20 -19.42 -10.61 12.79
CA ARG A 20 -18.09 -11.24 12.77
C ARG A 20 -17.86 -12.11 11.54
N SER A 21 -18.90 -12.79 11.06
CA SER A 21 -18.84 -13.54 9.80
C SER A 21 -18.62 -12.62 8.60
N LYS A 22 -19.33 -11.49 8.53
CA LYS A 22 -19.18 -10.49 7.48
C LYS A 22 -17.77 -9.88 7.49
N ILE A 23 -17.22 -9.56 8.66
CA ILE A 23 -15.82 -9.09 8.79
C ILE A 23 -14.84 -10.11 8.18
N ARG A 24 -14.97 -11.39 8.53
CA ARG A 24 -14.11 -12.44 7.96
C ARG A 24 -14.26 -12.54 6.44
N SER A 25 -15.48 -12.43 5.93
CA SER A 25 -15.75 -12.47 4.49
C SER A 25 -15.11 -11.29 3.75
N LEU A 26 -15.25 -10.07 4.27
CA LEU A 26 -14.67 -8.87 3.66
C LEU A 26 -13.14 -8.93 3.66
N LYS A 27 -12.52 -9.36 4.77
CA LYS A 27 -11.07 -9.55 4.84
C LYS A 27 -10.57 -10.57 3.82
N LYS A 28 -11.30 -11.69 3.67
CA LYS A 28 -10.98 -12.71 2.66
C LYS A 28 -11.06 -12.14 1.25
N GLU A 29 -12.08 -11.34 0.96
CA GLU A 29 -12.28 -10.75 -0.36
C GLU A 29 -11.20 -9.69 -0.68
N ILE A 30 -10.89 -8.81 0.28
CA ILE A 30 -9.80 -7.84 0.16
C ILE A 30 -8.48 -8.54 -0.15
N ASN A 31 -8.17 -9.63 0.54
CA ASN A 31 -6.94 -10.39 0.28
C ASN A 31 -6.97 -11.08 -1.08
N ARG A 32 -8.10 -11.68 -1.47
CA ARG A 32 -8.28 -12.29 -2.81
C ARG A 32 -8.01 -11.28 -3.91
N LEU A 33 -8.57 -10.07 -3.79
CA LEU A 33 -8.41 -8.99 -4.76
C LEU A 33 -6.93 -8.55 -4.85
N LYS A 34 -6.26 -8.36 -3.72
CA LYS A 34 -4.81 -8.05 -3.71
C LYS A 34 -3.99 -9.17 -4.33
N ASP A 35 -4.25 -10.43 -3.97
CA ASP A 35 -3.51 -11.57 -4.53
C ASP A 35 -3.66 -11.66 -6.05
N ILE A 36 -4.83 -11.28 -6.59
CA ILE A 36 -5.06 -11.17 -8.05
C ILE A 36 -4.24 -10.02 -8.64
N ALA A 37 -4.29 -8.82 -8.06
CA ALA A 37 -3.56 -7.66 -8.59
C ALA A 37 -2.04 -7.73 -8.41
N GLU A 38 -1.56 -8.42 -7.38
CA GLU A 38 -0.14 -8.67 -7.12
C GLU A 38 0.41 -9.82 -7.97
N ASN A 39 -0.46 -10.66 -8.55
CA ASN A 39 -0.04 -11.78 -9.38
C ASN A 39 0.31 -11.29 -10.80
N PRO A 40 1.58 -11.35 -11.21
CA PRO A 40 2.03 -10.87 -12.52
C PRO A 40 1.50 -11.73 -13.68
N LEU A 41 0.99 -12.93 -13.41
CA LEU A 41 0.36 -13.81 -14.40
C LEU A 41 -1.16 -13.59 -14.51
N SER A 42 -1.73 -12.75 -13.65
CA SER A 42 -3.17 -12.48 -13.66
C SER A 42 -3.49 -11.30 -14.58
N ASP A 43 -4.51 -11.48 -15.42
CA ASP A 43 -5.09 -10.37 -16.17
C ASP A 43 -6.10 -9.64 -15.29
N CYS A 44 -5.76 -8.42 -14.87
CA CYS A 44 -6.63 -7.55 -14.09
C CYS A 44 -7.43 -6.56 -14.94
N SER A 45 -7.25 -6.52 -16.27
CA SER A 45 -7.86 -5.52 -17.15
C SER A 45 -9.38 -5.69 -17.30
N ALA A 46 -9.89 -6.89 -17.05
CA ALA A 46 -11.32 -7.22 -17.17
C ALA A 46 -12.18 -6.80 -15.96
N TYR A 47 -11.58 -6.26 -14.89
CA TYR A 47 -12.31 -5.88 -13.67
C TYR A 47 -12.84 -4.45 -13.79
N GLU A 48 -14.17 -4.30 -13.68
CA GLU A 48 -14.86 -3.01 -13.62
C GLU A 48 -15.80 -2.98 -12.40
N PRO A 49 -15.61 -2.05 -11.43
CA PRO A 49 -14.51 -1.09 -11.33
C PRO A 49 -13.16 -1.80 -11.12
N SER A 50 -12.05 -1.06 -11.19
CA SER A 50 -10.71 -1.64 -11.07
C SER A 50 -10.51 -2.38 -9.75
N ILE A 51 -9.57 -3.32 -9.69
CA ILE A 51 -9.29 -4.08 -8.45
C ILE A 51 -8.93 -3.13 -7.30
N ILE A 52 -8.18 -2.05 -7.56
CA ILE A 52 -7.80 -1.06 -6.55
C ILE A 52 -9.04 -0.39 -5.95
N GLU A 53 -9.98 0.04 -6.79
CA GLU A 53 -11.25 0.63 -6.35
C GLU A 53 -12.09 -0.37 -5.56
N GLN A 54 -12.17 -1.63 -6.02
CA GLN A 54 -12.86 -2.69 -5.28
C GLN A 54 -12.24 -2.95 -3.91
N VAL A 55 -10.91 -2.92 -3.79
CA VAL A 55 -10.22 -3.03 -2.49
C VAL A 55 -10.58 -1.85 -1.59
N ALA A 56 -10.59 -0.62 -2.12
CA ALA A 56 -10.96 0.58 -1.37
C ALA A 56 -12.42 0.51 -0.87
N GLU A 57 -13.37 0.15 -1.73
CA GLU A 57 -14.77 -0.02 -1.34
C GLU A 57 -14.96 -1.09 -0.26
N ASN A 58 -14.29 -2.24 -0.40
CA ASN A 58 -14.39 -3.30 0.58
C ASN A 58 -13.74 -2.92 1.92
N ARG A 59 -12.69 -2.08 1.93
CA ARG A 59 -12.12 -1.51 3.17
C ARG A 59 -13.13 -0.60 3.86
N GLU A 60 -13.79 0.31 3.14
CA GLU A 60 -14.82 1.18 3.72
C GLU A 60 -15.97 0.36 4.34
N ARG A 61 -16.41 -0.70 3.65
CA ARG A 61 -17.39 -1.65 4.18
C ARG A 61 -16.88 -2.39 5.42
N LEU A 62 -15.62 -2.79 5.42
CA LEU A 62 -14.99 -3.47 6.56
C LEU A 62 -14.95 -2.55 7.79
N ASP A 63 -14.53 -1.30 7.63
CA ASP A 63 -14.48 -0.32 8.71
C ASP A 63 -15.86 -0.09 9.33
N LYS A 64 -16.89 0.07 8.50
CA LYS A 64 -18.27 0.19 8.98
C LYS A 64 -18.79 -1.08 9.66
N THR A 65 -18.41 -2.24 9.16
CA THR A 65 -18.79 -3.53 9.76
C THR A 65 -18.12 -3.70 11.13
N ILE A 66 -16.86 -3.29 11.27
CA ILE A 66 -16.14 -3.26 12.56
C ILE A 66 -16.80 -2.24 13.51
N GLN A 67 -17.22 -1.08 13.02
CA GLN A 67 -17.91 -0.08 13.81
C GLN A 67 -19.26 -0.59 14.35
N ALA A 68 -20.06 -1.25 13.51
CA ALA A 68 -21.31 -1.89 13.95
C ALA A 68 -21.08 -2.97 15.02
N LEU A 69 -19.99 -3.73 14.93
CA LEU A 69 -19.61 -4.70 15.98
C LEU A 69 -19.37 -3.99 17.32
N LYS A 70 -18.67 -2.85 17.31
CA LYS A 70 -18.41 -2.05 18.51
C LYS A 70 -19.69 -1.47 19.11
N GLU A 71 -20.64 -1.05 18.27
CA GLU A 71 -21.94 -0.52 18.70
C GLU A 71 -22.82 -1.58 19.39
N LEU A 72 -22.64 -2.87 19.07
CA LEU A 72 -23.22 -3.98 19.82
C LEU A 72 -22.52 -4.25 21.17
N GLY A 73 -21.56 -3.41 21.58
CA GLY A 73 -20.78 -3.59 22.80
C GLY A 73 -19.69 -4.66 22.70
N SER A 74 -19.41 -5.16 21.49
CA SER A 74 -18.41 -6.20 21.26
C SER A 74 -17.06 -5.63 20.88
N GLU A 75 -15.99 -6.23 21.37
CA GLU A 75 -14.63 -5.83 21.02
C GLU A 75 -14.16 -6.48 19.71
N TYR A 76 -13.50 -5.69 18.86
CA TYR A 76 -12.76 -6.18 17.70
C TYR A 76 -11.30 -6.38 18.08
N GLN A 77 -10.77 -7.58 17.82
CA GLN A 77 -9.37 -7.92 18.09
C GLN A 77 -8.60 -7.98 16.77
N PRO A 78 -7.74 -6.99 16.47
CA PRO A 78 -6.94 -6.99 15.25
C PRO A 78 -5.95 -8.16 15.22
N THR A 79 -5.67 -8.69 14.04
CA THR A 79 -4.63 -9.69 13.82
C THR A 79 -3.24 -9.07 13.93
N LYS A 80 -2.20 -9.91 14.04
CA LYS A 80 -0.80 -9.44 14.04
C LYS A 80 -0.46 -8.60 12.80
N SER A 81 -0.99 -8.96 11.63
CA SER A 81 -0.79 -8.21 10.39
C SER A 81 -1.49 -6.85 10.43
N GLU A 82 -2.70 -6.78 10.96
CA GLU A 82 -3.43 -5.51 11.14
C GLU A 82 -2.71 -4.61 12.16
N ILE A 83 -2.20 -5.16 13.27
CA ILE A 83 -1.41 -4.40 14.24
C ILE A 83 -0.15 -3.80 13.57
N LYS A 84 0.52 -4.55 12.69
CA LYS A 84 1.66 -4.03 11.92
C LYS A 84 1.22 -2.88 10.99
N ALA A 85 0.11 -3.04 10.29
CA ALA A 85 -0.42 -2.03 9.39
C ALA A 85 -0.82 -0.74 10.14
N ILE A 86 -1.53 -0.88 11.27
CA ILE A 86 -1.90 0.21 12.17
C ILE A 86 -0.65 0.95 12.65
N LYS A 87 0.37 0.22 13.11
CA LYS A 87 1.64 0.83 13.54
C LYS A 87 2.32 1.61 12.42
N PHE A 88 2.33 1.09 11.20
CA PHE A 88 2.88 1.86 10.07
C PHE A 88 2.07 3.14 9.85
N GLN A 89 0.74 3.05 9.85
CA GLN A 89 -0.18 4.18 9.66
C GLN A 89 0.02 5.28 10.70
N GLU A 90 0.13 4.91 11.98
CA GLU A 90 0.38 5.82 13.11
C GLU A 90 1.73 6.53 12.99
N ASN A 91 2.71 5.92 12.31
CA ASN A 91 4.05 6.48 12.13
C ASN A 91 4.22 7.31 10.86
N ILE A 92 3.23 7.37 9.95
CA ILE A 92 3.29 8.20 8.74
C ILE A 92 3.63 9.67 9.07
N PRO A 93 3.00 10.33 10.07
CA PRO A 93 3.34 11.72 10.41
C PRO A 93 4.79 11.95 10.84
N HIS A 94 5.48 10.89 11.25
CA HIS A 94 6.87 10.91 11.72
C HIS A 94 7.88 10.56 10.62
N ILE A 95 7.44 10.31 9.38
CA ILE A 95 8.35 10.08 8.26
C ILE A 95 9.20 11.34 8.08
N ARG A 96 10.52 11.16 8.06
CA ARG A 96 11.50 12.23 7.83
C ARG A 96 12.23 12.06 6.52
N ARG A 97 12.44 10.81 6.08
CA ARG A 97 13.15 10.50 4.86
C ARG A 97 12.58 9.25 4.21
N ILE A 98 12.48 9.28 2.89
CA ILE A 98 12.15 8.12 2.06
C ILE A 98 13.34 7.87 1.13
N GLU A 99 13.80 6.63 1.10
CA GLU A 99 14.80 6.16 0.14
C GLU A 99 14.14 5.06 -0.68
N ALA A 100 14.26 5.15 -2.00
CA ALA A 100 13.76 4.10 -2.87
C ALA A 100 14.77 3.85 -3.98
N PHE A 101 14.71 2.67 -4.57
CA PHE A 101 15.33 2.44 -5.86
C PHE A 101 14.46 1.53 -6.71
N CYS A 102 14.60 1.65 -8.02
CA CYS A 102 13.97 0.78 -9.00
C CYS A 102 14.92 0.61 -10.19
N GLY A 103 15.10 -0.60 -10.70
CA GLY A 103 16.02 -0.82 -11.81
C GLY A 103 16.36 -2.27 -12.09
N ALA A 104 17.09 -2.47 -13.17
CA ALA A 104 17.65 -3.76 -13.57
C ALA A 104 19.17 -3.63 -13.71
N PHE A 105 19.88 -4.76 -13.61
CA PHE A 105 21.33 -4.77 -13.68
C PHE A 105 21.86 -4.18 -15.00
N ILE A 106 21.19 -4.49 -16.12
CA ILE A 106 21.59 -4.00 -17.45
C ILE A 106 21.14 -2.55 -17.71
N LEU A 107 19.96 -2.16 -17.24
CA LEU A 107 19.37 -0.83 -17.51
C LEU A 107 19.82 0.25 -16.52
N GLY A 108 20.41 -0.15 -15.39
CA GLY A 108 20.77 0.73 -14.29
C GLY A 108 19.66 0.87 -13.26
N PHE A 109 20.02 1.42 -12.10
CA PHE A 109 19.11 1.68 -10.99
C PHE A 109 18.85 3.18 -10.88
N ALA A 110 17.56 3.53 -10.88
CA ALA A 110 17.11 4.83 -10.44
C ALA A 110 17.07 4.84 -8.92
N GLU A 111 17.87 5.69 -8.31
CA GLU A 111 17.88 5.95 -6.88
C GLU A 111 17.05 7.19 -6.59
N TYR A 112 16.13 7.07 -5.64
CA TYR A 112 15.24 8.13 -5.21
C TYR A 112 15.49 8.45 -3.74
N THR A 113 15.62 9.74 -3.44
CA THR A 113 15.68 10.24 -2.08
C THR A 113 14.68 11.36 -1.89
N LEU A 114 13.98 11.34 -0.76
CA LEU A 114 13.10 12.42 -0.33
C LEU A 114 13.40 12.74 1.13
N ASP A 115 13.64 14.01 1.42
CA ASP A 115 13.84 14.53 2.77
C ASP A 115 12.76 15.54 3.13
N ILE A 116 12.10 15.34 4.26
CA ILE A 116 11.10 16.27 4.79
C ILE A 116 11.80 17.30 5.68
N LYS A 117 11.66 18.58 5.32
CA LYS A 117 12.25 19.74 6.03
C LYS A 117 11.17 20.81 6.22
N GLY A 118 10.69 20.99 7.45
CA GLY A 118 9.57 21.88 7.72
C GLY A 118 8.31 21.36 7.04
N ASP A 119 7.69 22.20 6.20
CA ASP A 119 6.43 21.90 5.51
C ASP A 119 6.64 21.45 4.06
N VAL A 120 7.89 21.20 3.66
CA VAL A 120 8.25 20.77 2.31
C VAL A 120 9.03 19.47 2.36
N ALA A 121 8.73 18.57 1.43
CA ALA A 121 9.52 17.41 1.10
C ALA A 121 10.31 17.68 -0.18
N GLU A 122 11.64 17.66 -0.09
CA GLU A 122 12.54 17.83 -1.25
C GLU A 122 12.92 16.44 -1.75
N TYR A 123 12.71 16.18 -3.05
CA TYR A 123 13.05 14.88 -3.64
C TYR A 123 14.07 15.02 -4.77
N LYS A 124 14.77 13.92 -5.03
CA LYS A 124 15.77 13.78 -6.08
C LYS A 124 15.81 12.34 -6.58
N THR A 125 15.82 12.17 -7.89
CA THR A 125 16.00 10.91 -8.61
C THR A 125 17.31 10.93 -9.39
N GLU A 126 18.12 9.89 -9.26
CA GLU A 126 19.44 9.78 -9.90
C GLU A 126 19.60 8.43 -10.61
N ILE A 127 20.30 8.41 -11.75
CA ILE A 127 20.81 7.19 -12.40
C ILE A 127 22.30 7.39 -12.66
N ILE A 128 23.14 6.49 -12.13
CA ILE A 128 24.60 6.51 -12.34
C ILE A 128 25.15 7.93 -12.11
N ASP A 129 24.89 8.47 -10.92
CA ASP A 129 25.29 9.81 -10.46
C ASP A 129 24.76 11.01 -11.29
N ASN A 130 23.85 10.78 -12.24
CA ASN A 130 23.18 11.84 -13.00
C ASN A 130 21.80 12.12 -12.43
N VAL A 131 21.56 13.38 -12.06
CA VAL A 131 20.24 13.83 -11.60
C VAL A 131 19.27 13.82 -12.78
N LEU A 132 18.29 12.92 -12.72
CA LEU A 132 17.21 12.86 -13.70
C LEU A 132 16.13 13.89 -13.41
N GLU A 133 15.73 13.95 -12.14
CA GLU A 133 14.66 14.81 -11.68
C GLU A 133 14.89 15.21 -10.23
N GLN A 134 14.47 16.42 -9.89
CA GLN A 134 14.40 16.87 -8.51
C GLN A 134 13.26 17.87 -8.38
N GLY A 135 12.68 17.96 -7.19
CA GLY A 135 11.55 18.83 -6.97
C GLY A 135 11.13 18.91 -5.51
N LYS A 136 9.92 19.43 -5.33
CA LYS A 136 9.33 19.68 -4.02
C LYS A 136 7.90 19.17 -4.00
N ILE A 137 7.50 18.58 -2.89
CA ILE A 137 6.13 18.18 -2.58
C ILE A 137 5.76 18.85 -1.27
N GLU A 138 4.56 19.38 -1.16
CA GLU A 138 4.04 19.85 0.12
C GLU A 138 3.94 18.67 1.09
N LYS A 139 4.47 18.84 2.32
CA LYS A 139 4.52 17.76 3.31
C LYS A 139 3.12 17.21 3.60
N GLU A 140 2.14 18.10 3.74
CA GLU A 140 0.76 17.73 4.07
C GLU A 140 0.17 16.85 2.97
N THR A 141 0.26 17.28 1.71
CA THR A 141 -0.15 16.49 0.53
C THR A 141 0.56 15.14 0.46
N LEU A 142 1.88 15.10 0.69
CA LEU A 142 2.64 13.84 0.70
C LEU A 142 2.10 12.88 1.77
N LEU A 143 1.95 13.36 3.01
CA LEU A 143 1.52 12.53 4.13
C LEU A 143 0.06 12.08 3.99
N GLU A 144 -0.82 12.90 3.43
CA GLU A 144 -2.20 12.53 3.11
C GLU A 144 -2.25 11.44 2.04
N ASN A 145 -1.49 11.59 0.95
CA ASN A 145 -1.41 10.57 -0.09
C ASN A 145 -0.90 9.24 0.49
N LEU A 146 0.20 9.26 1.26
CA LEU A 146 0.74 8.04 1.89
C LEU A 146 -0.26 7.36 2.83
N LYS A 147 -1.09 8.13 3.55
CA LYS A 147 -2.14 7.57 4.43
C LYS A 147 -3.20 6.81 3.66
N CYS A 148 -3.54 7.23 2.44
CA CYS A 148 -4.54 6.59 1.60
C CYS A 148 -4.06 5.26 0.99
N LEU A 149 -2.74 5.06 0.88
CA LEU A 149 -2.16 3.89 0.21
C LEU A 149 -2.13 2.62 1.06
N ASN A 150 -2.37 2.68 2.38
CA ASN A 150 -2.40 1.51 3.25
C ASN A 150 -1.12 0.63 3.15
N LEU A 151 0.05 1.25 2.96
CA LEU A 151 1.34 0.58 2.72
C LEU A 151 1.75 -0.38 3.84
N GLY A 152 1.24 -0.17 5.06
CA GLY A 152 1.51 -1.04 6.20
C GLY A 152 1.04 -2.48 6.03
N GLU A 153 0.15 -2.75 5.07
CA GLU A 153 -0.35 -4.08 4.73
C GLU A 153 0.58 -4.86 3.78
N TRP A 154 1.57 -4.21 3.17
CA TRP A 154 2.47 -4.83 2.22
C TRP A 154 3.30 -5.97 2.84
N LYS A 155 3.59 -6.97 2.00
CA LYS A 155 4.61 -8.00 2.29
C LYS A 155 5.98 -7.31 2.36
N HIS A 156 6.88 -7.83 3.21
CA HIS A 156 8.24 -7.26 3.29
C HIS A 156 9.07 -7.52 2.03
N LEU A 157 8.83 -8.66 1.37
CA LEU A 157 9.48 -9.07 0.14
C LEU A 157 8.40 -9.55 -0.83
N TYR A 158 8.46 -9.06 -2.06
CA TYR A 158 7.68 -9.54 -3.20
C TYR A 158 8.61 -10.26 -4.17
N ASP A 159 8.34 -11.51 -4.49
CA ASP A 159 9.25 -12.33 -5.30
C ASP A 159 8.51 -13.14 -6.36
N SER A 160 9.04 -13.18 -7.58
CA SER A 160 8.48 -14.00 -8.66
C SER A 160 8.46 -15.49 -8.31
N PHE A 161 9.36 -15.92 -7.42
CA PHE A 161 9.34 -17.29 -6.88
C PHE A 161 8.02 -17.63 -6.17
N ASP A 162 7.34 -16.66 -5.55
CA ASP A 162 6.04 -16.86 -4.91
C ASP A 162 4.95 -17.26 -5.93
N TYR A 163 5.17 -16.94 -7.21
CA TYR A 163 4.28 -17.21 -8.33
C TYR A 163 4.81 -18.31 -9.27
N GLY A 164 5.91 -18.97 -8.89
CA GLY A 164 6.43 -20.14 -9.59
C GLY A 164 7.21 -19.86 -10.87
N TYR A 165 7.75 -18.63 -11.04
CA TYR A 165 8.59 -18.30 -12.20
C TYR A 165 9.88 -17.56 -11.81
N VAL A 166 10.88 -17.66 -12.68
CA VAL A 166 12.21 -17.07 -12.51
C VAL A 166 12.47 -16.08 -13.62
N VAL A 167 12.94 -14.88 -13.26
CA VAL A 167 13.40 -13.87 -14.20
C VAL A 167 14.92 -13.75 -14.07
N LEU A 168 15.65 -13.94 -15.17
CA LEU A 168 17.11 -14.00 -15.17
C LEU A 168 17.77 -12.62 -15.13
N ASP A 169 17.27 -11.67 -15.93
CA ASP A 169 17.59 -10.25 -15.83
C ASP A 169 16.28 -9.51 -15.63
N GLY A 170 15.99 -9.22 -14.37
CA GLY A 170 14.71 -8.68 -13.95
C GLY A 170 14.88 -7.42 -13.14
N GLU A 171 13.76 -6.77 -12.90
CA GLU A 171 13.74 -5.54 -12.13
C GLU A 171 13.74 -5.84 -10.63
N SER A 172 14.51 -5.04 -9.89
CA SER A 172 14.49 -5.02 -8.43
C SER A 172 14.10 -3.63 -7.94
N TRP A 173 13.38 -3.58 -6.83
CA TRP A 173 13.00 -2.34 -6.19
C TRP A 173 13.10 -2.43 -4.66
N SER A 174 13.25 -1.28 -4.03
CA SER A 174 13.03 -1.11 -2.60
C SER A 174 12.42 0.24 -2.29
N VAL A 175 11.69 0.31 -1.17
CA VAL A 175 11.26 1.57 -0.56
C VAL A 175 11.46 1.47 0.95
N LYS A 176 12.15 2.46 1.51
CA LYS A 176 12.53 2.53 2.92
C LYS A 176 12.06 3.85 3.52
N PHE A 177 11.28 3.74 4.59
CA PHE A 177 10.75 4.84 5.37
C PHE A 177 11.57 5.01 6.65
N LYS A 178 12.14 6.19 6.87
CA LYS A 178 12.89 6.55 8.07
C LYS A 178 12.12 7.60 8.87
N TYR A 179 12.08 7.43 10.19
CA TYR A 179 11.25 8.23 11.09
C TYR A 179 12.08 9.14 11.99
N ASP A 180 11.48 10.23 12.49
CA ASP A 180 12.10 11.15 13.46
C ASP A 180 11.76 10.85 14.93
N ASN A 181 10.78 9.99 15.19
CA ASN A 181 10.30 9.63 16.52
C ASN A 181 11.06 8.45 17.16
N GLY A 182 12.18 8.03 16.58
CA GLY A 182 12.99 6.91 17.08
C GLY A 182 12.47 5.52 16.69
N CYS A 183 11.37 5.42 15.93
CA CYS A 183 10.96 4.14 15.35
C CYS A 183 12.00 3.61 14.36
N ARG A 184 12.14 2.29 14.32
CA ARG A 184 13.04 1.64 13.36
C ARG A 184 12.55 1.90 11.93
N PRO A 185 13.45 2.12 10.97
CA PRO A 185 13.07 2.21 9.57
C PRO A 185 12.29 0.97 9.12
N VAL A 186 11.29 1.18 8.28
CA VAL A 186 10.55 0.10 7.61
C VAL A 186 10.96 0.05 6.16
N GLU A 187 11.25 -1.15 5.68
CA GLU A 187 11.70 -1.40 4.31
C GLU A 187 10.84 -2.49 3.67
N PHE A 188 10.48 -2.25 2.41
CA PHE A 188 9.80 -3.17 1.52
C PHE A 188 10.66 -3.34 0.27
N THR A 189 10.77 -4.57 -0.21
CA THR A 189 11.58 -4.90 -1.38
C THR A 189 10.82 -5.81 -2.33
N GLY A 190 11.25 -5.85 -3.58
CA GLY A 190 10.73 -6.84 -4.49
C GLY A 190 11.59 -7.09 -5.72
N ARG A 191 11.27 -8.19 -6.40
CA ARG A 191 11.93 -8.66 -7.62
C ARG A 191 10.87 -9.09 -8.63
N ASN A 192 10.65 -8.28 -9.66
CA ASN A 192 9.65 -8.49 -10.73
C ASN A 192 8.20 -8.68 -10.26
N CYS A 193 7.93 -8.37 -8.99
CA CYS A 193 6.63 -8.50 -8.36
C CYS A 193 6.44 -7.29 -7.46
N TYR A 194 5.21 -6.78 -7.43
CA TYR A 194 4.90 -5.48 -6.85
C TYR A 194 3.60 -5.58 -6.03
N PRO A 195 3.47 -4.78 -4.97
CA PRO A 195 2.19 -4.62 -4.28
C PRO A 195 1.14 -4.03 -5.24
N TYR A 196 -0.13 -4.35 -4.98
CA TYR A 196 -1.26 -4.00 -5.86
C TYR A 196 -1.39 -2.51 -6.19
N ASN A 197 -0.81 -1.62 -5.35
CA ASN A 197 -0.83 -0.17 -5.52
C ASN A 197 0.56 0.47 -5.58
N PHE A 198 1.57 -0.27 -6.06
CA PHE A 198 2.93 0.25 -6.20
C PHE A 198 3.00 1.51 -7.07
N ASN A 199 2.27 1.55 -8.19
CA ASN A 199 2.24 2.71 -9.08
C ASN A 199 1.63 3.96 -8.40
N GLU A 200 0.64 3.79 -7.52
CA GLU A 200 0.09 4.90 -6.75
C GLU A 200 1.12 5.48 -5.78
N LEU A 201 2.00 4.64 -5.21
CA LEU A 201 3.14 5.11 -4.41
C LEU A 201 4.12 5.90 -5.26
N LEU A 202 4.52 5.38 -6.42
CA LEU A 202 5.46 6.10 -7.31
C LEU A 202 4.91 7.48 -7.70
N ASN A 203 3.61 7.55 -8.02
CA ASN A 203 2.91 8.81 -8.30
C ASN A 203 2.90 9.74 -7.09
N ALA A 204 2.58 9.24 -5.88
CA ALA A 204 2.59 10.05 -4.66
C ALA A 204 3.98 10.63 -4.32
N LEU A 205 5.04 9.95 -4.75
CA LEU A 205 6.44 10.36 -4.55
C LEU A 205 6.99 11.23 -5.70
N ASN A 206 6.25 11.43 -6.79
CA ASN A 206 6.78 11.92 -8.07
C ASN A 206 8.03 11.14 -8.51
N PHE A 207 8.11 9.85 -8.18
CA PHE A 207 9.24 9.02 -8.55
C PHE A 207 9.05 8.56 -10.00
N LYS A 208 9.59 9.34 -10.93
CA LYS A 208 9.63 8.97 -12.34
C LYS A 208 10.69 7.91 -12.57
N TYR A 209 10.23 6.70 -12.82
CA TYR A 209 11.01 5.58 -13.32
C TYR A 209 10.14 4.89 -14.36
N THR A 210 10.72 4.63 -15.54
CA THR A 210 10.01 3.89 -16.59
C THR A 210 10.10 2.42 -16.25
N LEU A 211 8.99 1.82 -15.80
CA LEU A 211 8.83 0.37 -15.88
C LEU A 211 8.98 0.02 -17.36
N SER A 212 9.92 -0.86 -17.71
CA SER A 212 9.94 -1.39 -19.07
C SER A 212 8.63 -2.14 -19.30
N GLU A 213 7.80 -1.63 -20.21
CA GLU A 213 6.57 -2.29 -20.70
C GLU A 213 6.85 -3.69 -21.26
#